data_AF-A0A968KWE0-F1
#
_entry.id   AF-A0A968KWE0-F1
#
_cell.length_a   1.000
_cell.length_b   1.000
_cell.length_c   1.000
_cell.angle_alpha   90.00
_cell.angle_beta   90.00
_cell.angle_gamma   90.00
#
_symmetry.space_group_name_H-M   'P 1'
#
loop_
_entity.id
_entity.type
_entity.pdbx_description
1 polymer ?
#
loop_
_entity_poly.entity_id
_entity_poly.type
_entity_poly.pdbx_seq_one_letter_code
_entity_poly.pdbx_strand_id
1 'polypeptide(L)'
;MKWDITQKPMIKEYSCDQGYCDETGNLKIVRPESVEAVRTGTRLAVTENPLGTLYRVFNEDYPLPIAVAGKTGTAEYCDDVAAAANRCQFGAWPTHAWTLAYAPYDDPEIIVIAFAYNGGEGGTVAAPIVARVMQAYFELKSIDIARETGG
;
A
#
# COMPACT_ATOMS: atom_id res chain seq x y z
N MET A 1 -2.52 18.54 -10.42
CA MET A 1 -1.13 18.51 -10.96
C MET A 1 -0.32 17.54 -10.09
N LYS A 2 -0.09 16.30 -10.58
CA LYS A 2 0.78 15.31 -9.90
C LYS A 2 2.23 15.79 -10.04
N TRP A 3 3.00 15.84 -8.96
CA TRP A 3 4.43 16.14 -9.04
C TRP A 3 5.15 14.91 -9.59
N ASP A 4 5.92 15.07 -10.66
CA ASP A 4 6.78 14.00 -11.18
C ASP A 4 8.13 14.04 -10.45
N ILE A 5 8.29 13.16 -9.47
CA ILE A 5 9.51 13.03 -8.66
C ILE A 5 10.73 12.56 -9.45
N THR A 6 10.54 12.11 -10.69
CA THR A 6 11.63 11.74 -11.60
C THR A 6 12.16 12.92 -12.39
N GLN A 7 11.39 14.01 -12.48
CA GLN A 7 11.78 15.24 -13.20
C GLN A 7 12.04 16.41 -12.25
N LYS A 8 11.30 16.48 -11.15
CA LYS A 8 11.41 17.54 -10.15
C LYS A 8 12.23 17.06 -8.95
N PRO A 9 13.39 17.67 -8.65
CA PRO A 9 14.15 17.33 -7.46
C PRO A 9 13.33 17.55 -6.19
N MET A 10 13.17 16.49 -5.38
CA MET A 10 12.37 16.53 -4.16
C MET A 10 13.00 15.77 -2.99
N ILE A 11 14.02 14.94 -3.24
CA ILE A 11 14.66 14.13 -2.21
C ILE A 11 15.87 14.89 -1.69
N LYS A 12 15.94 15.08 -0.37
CA LYS A 12 17.11 15.66 0.28
C LYS A 12 18.33 14.77 0.08
N GLU A 13 19.44 15.38 -0.36
CA GLU A 13 20.72 14.71 -0.41
C GLU A 13 21.42 14.78 0.94
N TYR A 14 22.09 13.68 1.31
CA TYR A 14 22.91 13.58 2.50
C TYR A 14 24.34 13.15 2.12
N SER A 15 25.34 13.70 2.80
CA SER A 15 26.74 13.21 2.79
C SER A 15 27.01 12.49 4.10
N CYS A 16 27.58 11.28 4.04
CA CYS A 16 27.83 10.42 5.20
C CYS A 16 29.33 10.21 5.48
N ASP A 17 30.18 11.15 5.06
CA ASP A 17 31.65 10.98 5.04
C ASP A 17 32.31 11.03 6.43
N GLN A 18 31.62 11.51 7.45
CA GLN A 18 32.15 11.73 8.81
C GLN A 18 31.58 10.75 9.86
N GLY A 19 31.00 9.62 9.42
CA GLY A 19 30.37 8.64 10.32
C GLY A 19 28.96 9.00 10.78
N TYR A 20 28.43 10.14 10.30
CA TYR A 20 27.03 10.56 10.40
C TYR A 20 26.64 11.23 9.08
N CYS A 21 25.34 11.29 8.80
CA CYS A 21 24.81 11.80 7.53
C CYS A 21 24.27 13.23 7.71
N ASP A 22 24.92 14.21 7.09
CA ASP A 22 24.49 15.61 7.09
C ASP A 22 23.72 15.96 5.81
N GLU A 23 22.65 16.76 5.96
CA GLU A 23 21.93 17.32 4.80
C GLU A 23 22.83 18.27 4.01
N THR A 24 22.97 18.05 2.71
CA THR A 24 23.83 18.90 1.85
C THR A 24 23.16 20.21 1.43
N GLY A 25 21.86 20.36 1.71
CA GLY A 25 21.02 21.44 1.20
C GLY A 25 20.57 21.26 -0.26
N ASN A 26 21.07 20.24 -0.97
CA ASN A 26 20.67 19.94 -2.33
C ASN A 26 19.46 19.01 -2.36
N LEU A 27 18.69 19.11 -3.46
CA LEU A 27 17.63 18.18 -3.79
C LEU A 27 18.02 17.33 -5.00
N LYS A 28 17.60 16.07 -4.99
CA LYS A 28 17.75 15.12 -6.09
C LYS A 28 16.39 14.62 -6.57
N ILE A 29 16.34 14.25 -7.84
CA ILE A 29 15.24 13.46 -8.40
C ILE A 29 15.30 12.03 -7.87
N VAL A 30 14.16 11.34 -7.88
CA VAL A 30 14.11 9.88 -7.78
C VAL A 30 14.41 9.30 -9.15
N ARG A 31 15.32 8.33 -9.22
CA ARG A 31 15.65 7.69 -10.48
C ARG A 31 14.43 6.89 -10.99
N PRO A 32 14.06 6.97 -12.29
CA PRO A 32 12.90 6.24 -12.82
C PRO A 32 12.89 4.75 -12.48
N GLU A 33 14.06 4.10 -12.53
CA GLU A 33 14.23 2.68 -12.19
C GLU A 33 13.86 2.36 -10.73
N SER A 34 14.03 3.31 -9.81
CA SER A 34 13.61 3.13 -8.40
C SER A 34 12.10 3.15 -8.27
N VAL A 35 11.42 4.02 -9.01
CA VAL A 35 9.94 4.07 -9.05
C VAL A 35 9.40 2.79 -9.67
N GLU A 36 10.00 2.33 -10.76
CA GLU A 36 9.62 1.09 -11.43
C GLU A 36 9.84 -0.15 -10.56
N ALA A 37 10.94 -0.21 -9.82
CA ALA A 37 11.20 -1.29 -8.87
C ALA A 37 10.12 -1.36 -7.77
N VAL A 38 9.72 -0.21 -7.21
CA VAL A 38 8.64 -0.16 -6.20
C VAL A 38 7.30 -0.59 -6.81
N ARG A 39 6.96 -0.10 -8.00
CA ARG A 39 5.74 -0.51 -8.72
C ARG A 39 5.74 -2.01 -8.97
N THR A 40 6.83 -2.56 -9.50
CA THR A 40 6.98 -3.99 -9.74
C THR A 40 6.82 -4.79 -8.44
N GLY A 41 7.49 -4.41 -7.36
CA GLY A 41 7.40 -5.10 -6.07
C GLY A 41 5.98 -5.10 -5.49
N THR A 42 5.29 -3.96 -5.54
CA THR A 42 3.88 -3.87 -5.10
C THR A 42 2.93 -4.68 -6.00
N ARG A 43 3.24 -4.83 -7.29
CA ARG A 43 2.48 -5.71 -8.18
C ARG A 43 2.71 -7.18 -7.84
N LEU A 44 3.96 -7.58 -7.63
CA LEU A 44 4.30 -8.96 -7.28
C LEU A 44 3.67 -9.40 -5.95
N ALA A 45 3.56 -8.50 -4.97
CA ALA A 45 2.85 -8.79 -3.73
C ALA A 45 1.39 -9.24 -3.95
N VAL A 46 0.77 -8.85 -5.06
CA VAL A 46 -0.59 -9.22 -5.48
C VAL A 46 -0.60 -10.40 -6.46
N THR A 47 0.38 -10.54 -7.34
CA THR A 47 0.32 -11.53 -8.44
C THR A 47 1.09 -12.81 -8.19
N GLU A 48 2.08 -12.80 -7.31
CA GLU A 48 2.97 -13.94 -7.12
C GLU A 48 2.30 -15.03 -6.27
N ASN A 49 2.07 -16.21 -6.85
CA ASN A 49 1.51 -17.36 -6.15
C ASN A 49 2.64 -18.32 -5.75
N PRO A 50 2.80 -18.73 -4.47
CA PRO A 50 2.02 -18.34 -3.29
C PRO A 50 2.65 -17.20 -2.47
N LEU A 51 3.75 -16.60 -2.95
CA LEU A 51 4.61 -15.73 -2.14
C LEU A 51 4.05 -14.31 -1.92
N GLY A 52 3.12 -13.88 -2.76
CA GLY A 52 2.47 -12.60 -2.65
C GLY A 52 1.50 -12.57 -1.47
N THR A 53 1.80 -11.75 -0.46
CA THR A 53 0.95 -11.59 0.74
C THR A 53 -0.48 -11.10 0.44
N LEU A 54 -0.73 -10.58 -0.76
CA LEU A 54 -2.05 -10.13 -1.24
C LEU A 54 -2.65 -11.06 -2.30
N TYR A 55 -1.92 -12.11 -2.72
CA TYR A 55 -2.32 -12.99 -3.82
C TYR A 55 -3.71 -13.58 -3.60
N ARG A 56 -3.90 -14.24 -2.46
CA ARG A 56 -5.16 -14.90 -2.13
C ARG A 56 -6.33 -13.91 -2.11
N VAL A 57 -6.15 -12.74 -1.48
CA VAL A 57 -7.22 -11.74 -1.32
C VAL A 57 -7.69 -11.21 -2.67
N PHE A 58 -6.77 -10.84 -3.57
CA PHE A 58 -7.13 -10.16 -4.83
C PHE A 58 -7.33 -11.08 -6.02
N ASN A 59 -6.96 -12.37 -5.93
CA ASN A 59 -7.13 -13.33 -7.04
C ASN A 59 -8.07 -14.49 -6.70
N GLU A 60 -8.30 -14.80 -5.41
CA GLU A 60 -9.16 -15.92 -4.99
C GLU A 60 -10.38 -15.43 -4.20
N ASP A 61 -10.18 -14.70 -3.09
CA ASP A 61 -11.27 -14.35 -2.18
C ASP A 61 -12.14 -13.18 -2.71
N TYR A 62 -11.51 -12.15 -3.31
CA TYR A 62 -12.15 -10.97 -3.88
C TYR A 62 -11.54 -10.62 -5.25
N PRO A 63 -11.74 -11.47 -6.27
CA PRO A 63 -11.16 -11.25 -7.59
C PRO A 63 -11.64 -9.93 -8.19
N LEU A 64 -10.71 -9.22 -8.83
CA LEU A 64 -10.94 -7.96 -9.53
C LEU A 64 -10.41 -8.10 -10.96
N PRO A 65 -11.21 -7.79 -12.00
CA PRO A 65 -10.76 -7.80 -13.39
C PRO A 65 -9.89 -6.58 -13.74
N ILE A 66 -9.25 -5.97 -12.74
CA ILE A 66 -8.41 -4.78 -12.85
C ILE A 66 -7.05 -5.14 -12.26
N ALA A 67 -5.99 -4.71 -12.94
CA ALA A 67 -4.63 -4.89 -12.45
C ALA A 67 -4.40 -4.11 -11.13
N VAL A 68 -4.33 -4.80 -10.00
CA VAL A 68 -4.06 -4.19 -8.68
C VAL A 68 -2.58 -4.34 -8.30
N ALA A 69 -2.03 -3.34 -7.62
CA ALA A 69 -0.77 -3.43 -6.90
C ALA A 69 -0.94 -2.91 -5.48
N GLY A 70 -0.22 -3.47 -4.52
CA GLY A 70 -0.39 -3.10 -3.12
C GLY A 70 0.65 -3.70 -2.19
N LYS A 71 0.50 -3.40 -0.90
CA LYS A 71 1.36 -3.95 0.13
C LYS A 71 0.63 -4.05 1.47
N THR A 72 0.85 -5.17 2.15
CA THR A 72 0.45 -5.40 3.54
C THR A 72 1.42 -4.73 4.51
N GLY A 73 0.91 -4.31 5.66
CA GLY A 73 1.69 -3.84 6.80
C GLY A 73 1.15 -4.42 8.11
N THR A 74 2.05 -4.69 9.03
CA THR A 74 1.76 -5.16 10.39
C THR A 74 2.67 -4.36 11.31
N ALA A 75 2.10 -3.61 12.25
CA ALA A 75 2.86 -2.74 13.14
C ALA A 75 2.64 -3.16 14.59
N GLU A 76 3.68 -3.64 15.25
CA GLU A 76 3.66 -3.92 16.70
C GLU A 76 3.46 -2.62 17.48
N TYR A 77 2.66 -2.68 18.54
CA TYR A 77 2.39 -1.52 19.40
C TYR A 77 2.20 -1.92 20.86
N CYS A 78 2.46 -0.97 21.75
CA CYS A 78 2.10 -1.03 23.16
C CYS A 78 1.76 0.39 23.63
N ASP A 79 0.48 0.73 23.60
CA ASP A 79 -0.05 2.00 24.11
C ASP A 79 -0.74 1.80 25.48
N ASP A 80 -1.32 2.87 26.02
CA ASP A 80 -2.00 2.88 27.30
C ASP A 80 -3.23 1.95 27.32
N VAL A 81 -3.98 1.88 26.21
CA VAL A 81 -5.13 0.99 26.05
C VAL A 81 -4.71 -0.48 26.04
N ALA A 82 -3.67 -0.84 25.29
CA ALA A 82 -3.12 -2.19 25.25
C ALA A 82 -2.48 -2.58 26.59
N ALA A 83 -1.79 -1.66 27.25
CA ALA A 83 -1.20 -1.88 28.57
C ALA A 83 -2.26 -2.12 29.64
N ALA A 84 -3.32 -1.29 29.68
CA ALA A 84 -4.45 -1.47 30.60
C ALA A 84 -5.18 -2.81 30.36
N ALA A 85 -5.17 -3.31 29.12
CA ALA A 85 -5.70 -4.63 28.76
C ALA A 85 -4.70 -5.79 28.96
N ASN A 86 -3.53 -5.54 29.57
CA ASN A 86 -2.45 -6.52 29.78
C ASN A 86 -1.97 -7.22 28.49
N ARG A 87 -1.95 -6.49 27.36
CA ARG A 87 -1.52 -7.00 26.04
C ARG A 87 -0.06 -6.71 25.72
N CYS A 88 0.58 -5.82 26.46
CA CYS A 88 1.97 -5.41 26.23
C CYS A 88 2.97 -6.47 26.73
N GLN A 89 3.06 -7.61 26.05
CA GLN A 89 4.04 -8.65 26.35
C GLN A 89 5.25 -8.54 25.42
N PHE A 90 6.44 -8.35 25.99
CA PHE A 90 7.67 -8.24 25.22
C PHE A 90 7.88 -9.49 24.33
N GLY A 91 8.15 -9.27 23.04
CA GLY A 91 8.26 -10.33 22.04
C GLY A 91 6.92 -10.91 21.54
N ALA A 92 5.79 -10.41 22.05
CA ALA A 92 4.44 -10.81 21.65
C ALA A 92 3.49 -9.60 21.71
N TRP A 93 3.96 -8.42 21.28
CA TRP A 93 3.13 -7.23 21.25
C TRP A 93 1.97 -7.41 20.26
N PRO A 94 0.79 -6.84 20.58
CA PRO A 94 -0.30 -6.81 19.62
C PRO A 94 0.11 -6.00 18.40
N THR A 95 -0.59 -6.21 17.29
CA THR A 95 -0.29 -5.53 16.03
C THR A 95 -1.49 -4.80 15.47
N HIS A 96 -1.22 -3.69 14.81
CA HIS A 96 -2.16 -3.04 13.91
C HIS A 96 -2.07 -3.65 12.52
N ALA A 97 -3.22 -3.80 11.86
CA ALA A 97 -3.29 -4.26 10.48
C ALA A 97 -3.34 -3.05 9.54
N TRP A 98 -2.46 -3.04 8.55
CA TRP A 98 -2.43 -2.08 7.46
C TRP A 98 -2.47 -2.79 6.12
N THR A 99 -3.15 -2.22 5.15
CA THR A 99 -2.96 -2.57 3.74
C THR A 99 -3.21 -1.35 2.89
N LEU A 100 -2.36 -1.15 1.91
CA LEU A 100 -2.60 -0.22 0.82
C LEU A 100 -2.69 -0.98 -0.49
N ALA A 101 -3.55 -0.53 -1.38
CA ALA A 101 -3.51 -0.92 -2.77
C ALA A 101 -3.89 0.26 -3.67
N TYR A 102 -3.41 0.23 -4.91
CA TYR A 102 -3.82 1.14 -5.96
C TYR A 102 -4.16 0.37 -7.24
N ALA A 103 -5.02 0.95 -8.06
CA ALA A 103 -5.48 0.36 -9.31
C ALA A 103 -6.02 1.43 -10.29
N PRO A 104 -6.00 1.17 -11.61
CA PRO A 104 -5.18 0.15 -12.28
C PRO A 104 -3.68 0.31 -12.03
N TYR A 105 -2.91 -0.76 -12.22
CA TYR A 105 -1.46 -0.75 -12.01
C TYR A 105 -0.75 0.26 -12.91
N ASP A 106 -1.06 0.27 -14.20
CA ASP A 106 -0.36 1.06 -15.21
C ASP A 106 -0.72 2.54 -15.11
N ASP A 107 -2.02 2.86 -15.06
CA ASP A 107 -2.54 4.21 -14.85
C ASP A 107 -3.45 4.27 -13.60
N PRO A 108 -2.89 4.49 -12.40
CA PRO A 108 -3.65 4.47 -11.16
C PRO A 108 -4.63 5.65 -11.05
N GLU A 109 -5.90 5.31 -10.87
CA GLU A 109 -6.98 6.27 -10.64
C GLU A 109 -7.47 6.30 -9.19
N ILE A 110 -7.30 5.20 -8.45
CA ILE A 110 -7.65 5.10 -7.03
C ILE A 110 -6.52 4.47 -6.22
N ILE A 111 -6.33 5.00 -5.02
CA ILE A 111 -5.55 4.37 -3.94
C ILE A 111 -6.45 4.23 -2.72
N VAL A 112 -6.40 3.08 -2.06
CA VAL A 112 -7.15 2.79 -0.84
C VAL A 112 -6.16 2.30 0.22
N ILE A 113 -6.27 2.86 1.43
CA ILE A 113 -5.50 2.44 2.59
C ILE A 113 -6.49 2.09 3.70
N ALA A 114 -6.38 0.87 4.23
CA ALA A 114 -7.12 0.44 5.40
C ALA A 114 -6.18 0.30 6.60
N PHE A 115 -6.66 0.79 7.74
CA PHE A 115 -6.03 0.63 9.05
C PHE A 115 -7.05 0.01 10.00
N ALA A 116 -6.64 -1.01 10.73
CA ALA A 116 -7.40 -1.56 11.84
C ALA A 116 -6.53 -1.58 13.10
N TYR A 117 -6.96 -0.78 14.08
CA TYR A 117 -6.39 -0.79 15.42
C TYR A 117 -6.56 -2.17 16.05
N ASN A 118 -5.48 -2.69 16.64
CA ASN A 118 -5.41 -4.06 17.16
C ASN A 118 -5.89 -5.13 16.14
N GLY A 119 -5.69 -4.88 14.85
CA GLY A 119 -6.23 -5.69 13.77
C GLY A 119 -5.42 -6.93 13.42
N GLY A 120 -4.24 -7.14 14.02
CA GLY A 120 -3.41 -8.29 13.68
C GLY A 120 -2.69 -8.11 12.34
N GLU A 121 -2.72 -9.13 11.50
CA GLU A 121 -2.01 -9.18 10.23
C GLU A 121 -2.71 -8.36 9.13
N GLY A 122 -1.94 -7.56 8.40
CA GLY A 122 -2.44 -6.75 7.29
C GLY A 122 -3.18 -7.55 6.22
N GLY A 123 -2.66 -8.72 5.83
CA GLY A 123 -3.23 -9.56 4.78
C GLY A 123 -4.57 -10.21 5.13
N THR A 124 -4.87 -10.40 6.41
CA THR A 124 -6.08 -11.12 6.85
C THR A 124 -7.23 -10.18 7.23
N VAL A 125 -6.92 -8.98 7.75
CA VAL A 125 -7.94 -8.02 8.20
C VAL A 125 -8.03 -6.80 7.29
N ALA A 126 -6.92 -6.11 7.04
CA ALA A 126 -6.95 -4.86 6.27
C ALA A 126 -7.11 -5.10 4.76
N ALA A 127 -6.49 -6.14 4.21
CA ALA A 127 -6.53 -6.40 2.78
C ALA A 127 -7.95 -6.71 2.24
N PRO A 128 -8.79 -7.53 2.90
CA PRO A 128 -10.19 -7.71 2.48
C PRO A 128 -11.01 -6.40 2.47
N ILE A 129 -10.74 -5.48 3.41
CA ILE A 129 -11.39 -4.17 3.43
C ILE A 129 -11.02 -3.38 2.17
N VAL A 130 -9.74 -3.31 1.85
CA VAL A 130 -9.22 -2.64 0.65
C VAL A 130 -9.83 -3.25 -0.63
N ALA A 131 -9.81 -4.57 -0.75
CA ALA A 131 -10.31 -5.27 -1.94
C ALA A 131 -11.80 -5.01 -2.18
N ARG A 132 -12.63 -5.07 -1.14
CA ARG A 132 -14.07 -4.79 -1.24
C ARG A 132 -14.37 -3.35 -1.64
N VAL A 133 -13.63 -2.37 -1.10
CA VAL A 133 -13.78 -0.96 -1.49
C VAL A 133 -13.42 -0.77 -2.97
N MET A 134 -12.34 -1.41 -3.43
CA MET A 134 -11.96 -1.35 -4.84
C MET A 134 -12.99 -2.04 -5.75
N GLN A 135 -13.54 -3.20 -5.35
CA GLN A 135 -14.64 -3.86 -6.06
C GLN A 135 -15.83 -2.94 -6.22
N ALA A 136 -16.30 -2.35 -5.12
CA ALA A 136 -17.43 -1.41 -5.17
C ALA A 136 -17.13 -0.21 -6.07
N TYR A 137 -15.92 0.36 -5.99
CA TYR A 137 -15.52 1.48 -6.84
C TYR A 137 -15.56 1.13 -8.34
N PHE A 138 -14.96 0.01 -8.75
CA PHE A 138 -14.94 -0.38 -10.16
C PHE A 138 -16.30 -0.89 -10.67
N GLU A 139 -17.10 -1.51 -9.81
CA GLU A 139 -18.49 -1.88 -10.13
C GLU A 139 -19.34 -0.64 -10.43
N LEU A 140 -19.33 0.35 -9.52
CA LEU A 140 -20.04 1.61 -9.73
C LEU A 140 -19.58 2.32 -11.00
N LYS A 141 -18.27 2.38 -11.24
CA LYS A 141 -17.70 2.97 -12.45
C LYS A 141 -18.21 2.29 -13.72
N SER A 142 -18.29 0.95 -13.72
CA SER A 142 -18.81 0.19 -14.87
C SER A 142 -20.29 0.48 -15.13
N ILE A 143 -21.09 0.66 -14.08
CA ILE A 143 -22.52 1.02 -14.19
C ILE A 143 -22.67 2.42 -14.79
N ASP A 144 -21.84 3.38 -14.38
CA ASP A 144 -21.89 4.75 -14.89
C ASP A 144 -21.51 4.81 -16.37
N ILE A 145 -20.46 4.10 -16.79
CA ILE A 145 -20.07 3.98 -18.21
C ILE A 145 -21.20 3.37 -19.06
N ALA A 146 -21.88 2.32 -18.55
CA ALA A 146 -22.98 1.68 -19.25
C ALA A 146 -24.20 2.62 -19.41
N ARG A 147 -24.46 3.50 -18.45
CA ARG A 147 -25.53 4.51 -18.53
C ARG A 147 -25.24 5.60 -19.55
N GLU A 148 -23.99 6.04 -19.64
CA GLU A 148 -23.57 7.08 -20.59
C GLU A 148 -23.56 6.60 -22.05
N THR A 149 -23.27 5.31 -22.28
CA THR A 149 -23.19 4.72 -23.62
C THR A 149 -24.52 4.17 -24.15
N GLY A 150 -25.52 4.03 -23.29
CA GLY A 150 -26.86 3.53 -23.63
C GLY A 150 -27.92 4.61 -23.89
N GLY A 151 -27.50 5.88 -24.06
CA GLY A 151 -28.36 7.05 -24.34
C GLY A 151 -28.34 7.50 -25.79
#